data_AF-A0A524HNS9-F1
#
_entry.id   AF-A0A524HNS9-F1
#
_cell.length_a   1.000
_cell.length_b   1.000
_cell.length_c   1.000
_cell.angle_alpha   90.00
_cell.angle_beta   90.00
_cell.angle_gamma   90.00
#
_symmetry.space_group_name_H-M   'P 1'
#
loop_
_entity.id
_entity.type
_entity.pdbx_description
1 polymer ?
#
loop_
_entity_poly.entity_id
_entity_poly.type
_entity_poly.pdbx_seq_one_letter_code
_entity_poly.pdbx_strand_id
1 'polypeptide(L)' 'QLWLGHFDLWAEDGLVLFRHVLIFPDSQVSAAQCEALLHLSVEACEHYYPAFQFVLWGGKTAREAMAAALFEVAGQA' A
#
# COMPACT_ATOMS: atom_id res chain seq x y z
N GLN A 1 1.35 -2.97 -9.55
CA GLN A 1 0.24 -3.92 -9.36
C GLN A 1 0.13 -4.19 -7.88
N LEU A 2 -1.05 -4.00 -7.27
CA LEU A 2 -1.26 -4.40 -5.88
C LEU A 2 -1.86 -5.80 -5.90
N TRP A 3 -1.07 -6.80 -5.48
CA TRP A 3 -1.47 -8.19 -5.52
C TRP A 3 -2.47 -8.56 -4.42
N LEU A 4 -2.53 -7.75 -3.35
CA LEU A 4 -3.28 -8.04 -2.12
C LEU A 4 -3.81 -6.74 -1.46
N GLY A 5 -4.68 -6.01 -2.14
CA GLY A 5 -5.35 -4.81 -1.60
C GLY A 5 -5.39 -3.63 -2.56
N HIS A 6 -5.98 -2.51 -2.13
CA HIS A 6 -5.95 -1.25 -2.87
C HIS A 6 -5.93 -0.04 -1.93
N PHE A 7 -5.42 1.08 -2.43
CA PHE A 7 -5.62 2.37 -1.79
C PHE A 7 -6.94 2.99 -2.24
N ASP A 8 -7.65 3.57 -1.29
CA ASP A 8 -8.90 4.30 -1.48
C ASP A 8 -8.77 5.69 -0.84
N LEU A 9 -9.58 6.64 -1.30
CA LEU A 9 -9.63 7.99 -0.75
C LEU A 9 -10.97 8.23 -0.09
N TRP A 10 -10.97 8.37 1.24
CA TRP A 10 -12.15 8.84 1.95
C TRP A 10 -12.23 10.36 1.80
N ALA A 11 -13.04 10.80 0.84
CA ALA A 11 -13.09 12.19 0.39
C ALA A 11 -13.54 13.19 1.47
N GLU A 12 -14.34 12.75 2.44
CA GLU A 12 -14.87 13.62 3.51
C GLU A 12 -13.76 14.15 4.41
N ASP A 13 -12.78 13.31 4.75
CA ASP A 13 -11.67 13.66 5.65
C ASP A 13 -10.33 13.82 4.90
N GLY A 14 -10.31 13.59 3.59
CA GLY A 14 -9.08 13.62 2.79
C GLY A 14 -8.08 12.51 3.17
N LEU A 15 -8.58 11.40 3.72
CA LEU A 15 -7.75 10.30 4.21
C LEU A 15 -7.51 9.24 3.14
N VAL A 16 -6.24 8.84 2.98
CA VAL A 16 -5.87 7.67 2.17
C VAL A 16 -5.97 6.42 3.04
N LEU A 17 -6.76 5.46 2.58
CA LEU A 17 -7.00 4.19 3.26
C LEU A 17 -6.36 3.07 2.45
N PHE A 18 -5.66 2.15 3.12
CA PHE A 18 -5.30 0.86 2.52
C PHE A 18 -6.33 -0.19 2.92
N ARG A 19 -6.98 -0.80 1.93
CA ARG A 19 -8.00 -1.84 2.14
C ARG A 19 -7.52 -3.18 1.60
N HIS A 20 -7.54 -4.17 2.48
CA HIS A 20 -7.25 -5.56 2.17
C HIS A 20 -8.39 -6.44 2.74
N VAL A 21 -8.84 -7.41 1.94
CA VAL A 21 -9.87 -8.38 2.33
C VAL A 21 -9.31 -9.79 2.26
N LEU A 22 -9.57 -10.59 3.29
CA LEU A 22 -9.40 -12.04 3.28
C LEU A 22 -10.77 -12.69 3.41
N ILE A 23 -11.02 -13.72 2.61
CA ILE A 23 -12.26 -14.50 2.64
C ILE A 23 -11.96 -15.86 3.26
N PHE A 24 -12.73 -16.23 4.27
CA PHE A 24 -12.60 -17.52 4.96
C PHE A 24 -13.94 -18.26 4.94
N PRO A 25 -14.21 -19.12 3.94
CA PRO A 25 -15.50 -19.78 3.79
C PRO A 25 -15.73 -20.84 4.87
N ASP A 26 -14.71 -21.65 5.17
CA ASP A 26 -14.85 -22.87 5.97
C ASP A 26 -13.88 -22.94 7.17
N SER A 27 -13.07 -21.89 7.38
CA SER A 27 -12.04 -21.84 8.43
C SER A 27 -12.21 -20.61 9.31
N GLN A 28 -11.92 -20.75 10.60
CA GLN A 28 -11.74 -19.58 11.46
C GLN A 28 -10.43 -18.88 11.12
N VAL A 29 -10.43 -17.56 11.22
CA VAL A 29 -9.22 -16.75 11.04
C VAL A 29 -8.23 -17.08 12.14
N SER A 30 -7.01 -17.46 11.78
CA SER A 30 -5.95 -17.66 12.75
C SER A 30 -5.26 -16.34 13.10
N ALA A 31 -4.72 -16.23 14.32
CA ALA A 31 -3.96 -15.05 14.73
C ALA A 31 -2.77 -14.76 13.78
N ALA A 32 -2.10 -15.80 13.31
CA ALA A 32 -0.98 -15.68 12.36
C ALA A 32 -1.43 -15.11 11.00
N GLN A 33 -2.64 -15.44 10.54
CA GLN A 33 -3.19 -14.86 9.32
C GLN A 33 -3.51 -13.36 9.50
N CYS A 34 -4.06 -12.97 10.65
CA CYS A 34 -4.26 -11.56 10.98
C CYS A 34 -2.94 -10.79 11.04
N GLU A 35 -1.91 -11.37 11.67
CA GLU A 35 -0.58 -10.76 11.76
C GLU A 35 0.05 -10.56 10.38
N ALA A 36 0.02 -11.60 9.54
CA ALA A 36 0.49 -11.50 8.15
C ALA A 36 -0.28 -10.44 7.36
N LEU A 37 -1.60 -10.38 7.52
CA LEU A 37 -2.45 -9.37 6.87
C LEU A 37 -2.05 -7.94 7.26
N LEU A 38 -1.85 -7.70 8.55
CA LEU A 38 -1.44 -6.40 9.07
C LEU A 38 -0.03 -6.03 8.59
N HIS A 39 0.91 -6.98 8.64
CA HIS A 39 2.28 -6.77 8.20
C HIS A 39 2.33 -6.34 6.72
N LEU A 40 1.66 -7.10 5.84
CA LEU A 40 1.58 -6.77 4.41
C LEU A 40 0.90 -5.42 4.16
N SER A 41 -0.08 -5.06 5.00
CA SER A 41 -0.78 -3.77 4.88
C SER A 41 0.14 -2.60 5.22
N VAL A 42 0.93 -2.73 6.29
CA VAL A 42 1.93 -1.71 6.68
C VAL A 42 3.03 -1.61 5.64
N GLU A 43 3.57 -2.75 5.18
CA GLU A 43 4.61 -2.79 4.15
C GLU A 43 4.13 -2.10 2.86
N ALA A 44 2.89 -2.34 2.43
CA ALA A 44 2.31 -1.63 1.29
C ALA A 44 2.22 -0.13 1.56
N CYS A 45 1.72 0.30 2.72
CA CYS A 45 1.66 1.72 3.08
C CYS A 45 3.04 2.39 3.00
N GLU A 46 4.07 1.77 3.59
CA GLU A 46 5.44 2.29 3.58
C GLU A 46 6.02 2.34 2.17
N HIS A 47 5.81 1.28 1.38
CA HIS A 47 6.32 1.18 0.01
C HIS A 47 5.72 2.25 -0.92
N TYR A 48 4.43 2.55 -0.78
CA TYR A 48 3.74 3.52 -1.64
C TYR A 48 3.72 4.95 -1.07
N TYR A 49 4.10 5.14 0.20
CA TYR A 49 4.16 6.47 0.82
C TYR A 49 5.00 7.49 0.03
N PRO A 50 6.20 7.15 -0.51
CA PRO A 50 6.96 8.07 -1.34
C PRO A 50 6.23 8.50 -2.62
N ALA A 51 5.42 7.63 -3.23
CA ALA A 51 4.64 8.01 -4.41
C ALA A 51 3.63 9.12 -4.06
N PHE A 52 2.95 9.01 -2.91
CA PHE A 52 2.04 10.06 -2.46
C PHE A 52 2.78 11.38 -2.23
N GLN A 53 3.96 11.34 -1.60
CA GLN A 53 4.77 12.55 -1.38
C GLN A 53 5.23 13.19 -2.70
N PHE A 54 5.61 12.40 -3.70
CA PHE A 54 5.99 12.92 -5.01
C PHE A 54 4.83 13.59 -5.75
N VAL A 55 3.60 13.10 -5.59
CA VAL A 55 2.43 13.78 -6.15
C VAL A 55 2.11 15.06 -5.35
N LEU A 56 1.98 14.94 -4.03
CA LEU A 56 1.49 16.03 -3.17
C LEU A 56 2.48 17.18 -3.04
N TRP A 57 3.77 16.88 -2.92
CA TRP A 57 4.81 17.88 -2.67
C TRP A 57 5.81 18.00 -3.83
N GLY A 58 6.04 16.92 -4.57
CA GLY A 58 6.95 16.90 -5.71
C GLY A 58 6.34 17.38 -7.03
N GLY A 59 5.02 17.61 -7.09
CA GLY A 59 4.30 18.04 -8.29
C GLY A 59 4.36 17.04 -9.46
N LYS A 60 4.78 15.80 -9.21
CA LYS A 60 4.86 14.75 -10.24
C LYS A 60 3.47 14.23 -10.58
N THR A 61 3.28 13.79 -11.82
CA THR A 61 2.08 13.03 -12.16
C THR A 61 2.05 11.71 -11.39
N ALA A 62 0.86 11.15 -11.15
CA ALA A 62 0.73 9.86 -10.48
C ALA A 62 1.59 8.76 -11.14
N ARG A 63 1.68 8.76 -12.48
CA ARG A 63 2.51 7.80 -13.22
C ARG A 63 4.01 7.96 -12.91
N GLU A 64 4.51 9.19 -12.92
CA GLU A 64 5.93 9.48 -12.62
C GLU A 64 6.26 9.22 -11.15
N ALA A 65 5.36 9.57 -10.24
CA ALA A 65 5.50 9.33 -8.82
C ALA A 65 5.56 7.82 -8.51
N MET A 66 4.67 7.04 -9.12
CA MET A 66 4.69 5.59 -9.02
C MET A 66 5.97 4.99 -9.58
N ALA A 67 6.42 5.43 -10.76
CA ALA A 67 7.68 4.96 -11.33
C ALA A 67 8.88 5.26 -10.42
N ALA A 68 8.91 6.45 -9.81
CA ALA A 68 9.99 6.87 -8.91
C ALA A 68 9.98 6.15 -7.55
N ALA A 69 8.80 5.83 -7.00
CA ALA A 69 8.67 5.12 -5.73
C ALA A 69 8.88 3.60 -5.88
N LEU A 70 8.50 3.04 -7.02
CA LEU A 70 8.70 1.62 -7.37
C LEU A 70 10.09 1.33 -7.94
N PHE A 71 10.99 2.33 -7.99
CA PHE A 71 12.39 2.05 -8.27
C PHE A 71 12.93 1.20 -7.11
N GLU A 72 13.01 -0.11 -7.31
CA GLU A 72 13.85 -0.95 -6.49
C GLU A 72 15.25 -0.34 -6.54
N VAL A 73 15.70 0.19 -5.40
CA VAL A 73 17.14 0.36 -5.20
C VAL A 73 17.66 -1.07 -5.22
N ALA A 74 18.19 -1.53 -6.34
CA ALA A 74 18.95 -2.76 -6.39
C ALA A 74 20.10 -2.56 -5.40
N GLY A 75 19.90 -3.05 -4.17
CA GLY A 75 20.87 -2.93 -3.11
C GLY A 75 22.13 -3.66 -3.54
N GLN A 76 23.13 -2.90 -3.99
CA GLN A 76 24.51 -3.32 -3.96
C GLN A 76 25.23 -2.36 -3.02
N ALA A 77 25.33 -2.77 -1.76
CA ALA A 77 26.36 -2.34 -0.84
C ALA A 77 27.15 -3.58 -0.43
#